data_AF-A0A382B4U3-F1
#
_entry.id   AF-A0A382B4U3-F1
#
_cell.length_a   1.000
_cell.length_b   1.000
_cell.length_c   1.000
_cell.angle_alpha   90.00
_cell.angle_beta   90.00
_cell.angle_gamma   90.00
#
_symmetry.space_group_name_H-M   'P 1'
#
loop_
_entity.id
_entity.type
_entity.pdbx_description
1 polymer ?
#
loop_
_entity_poly.entity_id
_entity_poly.type
_entity_poly.pdbx_seq_one_letter_code
_entity_poly.pdbx_strand_id
1 'polypeptide(L)'
;MKLLLFVTKPYSFSVLMPIHHAAKRKGYSVKWYTASIAKGFDLSNEQLSSTRDVINYDPDAVIVPGNVVPDFWPGLKVQIFHGLGEEKKGHYRITGFFDLYCTPGPVMTERFNLLFKKHGSFLVRETGWPKLDQFYGHRSLQKCKKEIG
;
A
#
# COMPACT_ATOMS: atom_id res chain seq x y z
N MET A 1 4.39 -15.29 -5.58
CA MET A 1 4.46 -13.81 -5.62
C MET A 1 5.39 -13.32 -4.52
N LYS A 2 6.19 -12.30 -4.84
CA LYS A 2 7.11 -11.58 -3.96
C LYS A 2 6.61 -10.14 -3.79
N LEU A 3 6.41 -9.73 -2.55
CA LEU A 3 5.99 -8.37 -2.21
C LEU A 3 7.10 -7.63 -1.47
N LEU A 4 7.26 -6.35 -1.80
CA LEU A 4 8.04 -5.39 -1.02
C LEU A 4 7.11 -4.40 -0.34
N LEU A 5 7.20 -4.27 0.97
CA LEU A 5 6.47 -3.29 1.76
C LEU A 5 7.39 -2.11 2.06
N PHE A 6 7.14 -0.95 1.43
CA PHE A 6 8.02 0.21 1.52
C PHE A 6 7.48 1.25 2.50
N VAL A 7 8.30 1.58 3.52
CA VAL A 7 7.91 2.44 4.63
C VAL A 7 8.86 3.63 4.78
N THR A 8 8.30 4.84 4.71
CA THR A 8 9.06 6.08 4.97
C THR A 8 8.72 6.74 6.31
N LYS A 9 7.57 6.36 6.91
CA LYS A 9 7.05 6.96 8.14
C LYS A 9 6.50 5.89 9.10
N PRO A 10 6.76 5.98 10.42
CA PRO A 10 6.41 4.93 11.39
C PRO A 10 4.93 4.52 11.42
N TYR A 11 3.99 5.46 11.27
CA TYR A 11 2.56 5.13 11.30
C TYR A 11 2.14 4.13 10.20
N SER A 12 2.93 4.02 9.13
CA SER A 12 2.67 3.13 7.98
C SER A 12 2.76 1.66 8.34
N PHE A 13 3.50 1.29 9.39
CA PHE A 13 3.59 -0.10 9.85
C PHE A 13 2.20 -0.64 10.21
N SER A 14 1.38 0.15 10.92
CA SER A 14 0.03 -0.27 11.31
C SER A 14 -0.90 -0.57 10.12
N VAL A 15 -0.64 0.04 8.96
CA VAL A 15 -1.42 -0.14 7.73
C VAL A 15 -0.92 -1.33 6.92
N LEU A 16 0.39 -1.60 6.95
CA LEU A 16 1.01 -2.67 6.17
C LEU A 16 1.03 -4.02 6.90
N MET A 17 0.97 -4.05 8.23
CA MET A 17 0.94 -5.31 8.99
C MET A 17 -0.23 -6.25 8.60
N PRO A 18 -1.47 -5.75 8.41
CA PRO A 18 -2.57 -6.58 7.90
C PRO A 18 -2.26 -7.20 6.53
N ILE A 19 -1.66 -6.42 5.62
CA ILE A 19 -1.25 -6.87 4.29
C ILE A 19 -0.14 -7.92 4.38
N HIS A 20 0.85 -7.68 5.24
CA HIS A 20 1.92 -8.63 5.53
C HIS A 20 1.34 -9.99 5.94
N HIS A 21 0.47 -10.01 6.95
CA HIS A 21 -0.13 -11.26 7.42
C HIS A 21 -0.98 -11.94 6.35
N ALA A 22 -1.76 -11.18 5.57
CA ALA A 22 -2.57 -11.73 4.49
C ALA A 22 -1.70 -12.37 3.38
N ALA A 23 -0.58 -11.72 3.03
CA ALA A 23 0.37 -12.24 2.05
C ALA A 23 1.08 -13.51 2.55
N LYS A 24 1.52 -13.53 3.81
CA LYS A 24 2.12 -14.71 4.44
C LYS A 24 1.16 -15.90 4.46
N ARG A 25 -0.11 -15.68 4.82
CA ARG A 25 -1.15 -16.74 4.79
C ARG A 25 -1.36 -17.33 3.39
N LYS A 26 -1.11 -16.57 2.34
CA LYS A 26 -1.17 -17.03 0.95
C LYS A 26 0.12 -17.69 0.45
N GLY A 27 1.13 -17.84 1.31
CA GLY A 27 2.43 -18.39 0.92
C GLY A 27 3.29 -17.44 0.10
N TYR A 28 3.03 -16.12 0.14
CA TYR A 28 3.83 -15.15 -0.59
C TYR A 28 5.09 -14.78 0.17
N SER A 29 6.16 -14.51 -0.57
CA SER A 29 7.37 -13.92 0.01
C SER A 29 7.11 -12.44 0.27
N VAL A 30 7.46 -11.97 1.47
CA VAL A 30 7.27 -10.58 1.87
C VAL A 30 8.58 -10.08 2.46
N LYS A 31 9.05 -8.94 1.97
CA LYS A 31 10.19 -8.21 2.50
C LYS A 31 9.78 -6.77 2.79
N TRP A 32 10.50 -6.13 3.68
CA TRP A 32 10.29 -4.74 4.06
C TRP A 32 11.48 -3.88 3.64
N TYR A 33 11.22 -2.62 3.32
CA TYR A 33 12.28 -1.62 3.17
C TYR A 33 11.87 -0.37 3.93
N THR A 34 12.71 0.09 4.84
CA THR A 34 12.46 1.29 5.63
C THR A 34 13.41 2.42 5.20
N ALA A 35 12.88 3.63 5.12
CA ALA A 35 13.65 4.82 4.76
C ALA A 35 13.21 6.02 5.60
N SER A 36 13.99 7.12 5.50
CA SER A 36 13.69 8.37 6.20
C SER A 36 13.47 8.14 7.70
N ILE A 37 12.39 8.69 8.27
CA ILE A 37 12.06 8.65 9.70
C ILE A 37 11.80 7.22 10.18
N ALA A 38 11.44 6.29 9.28
CA ALA A 38 11.20 4.89 9.63
C ALA A 38 12.47 4.02 9.69
N LYS A 39 13.65 4.54 9.35
CA LYS A 39 14.90 3.75 9.30
C LYS A 39 15.29 3.13 10.64
N GLY A 40 14.87 3.72 11.76
CA GLY A 40 15.14 3.21 13.12
C GLY A 40 14.27 2.03 13.56
N PHE A 41 13.34 1.57 12.73
CA PHE A 41 12.52 0.40 13.03
C PHE A 41 13.19 -0.85 12.47
N ASP A 42 13.48 -1.79 13.37
CA ASP A 42 13.98 -3.12 13.03
C ASP A 42 12.79 -4.07 12.85
N LEU A 43 12.66 -4.59 11.62
CA LEU A 43 11.68 -5.58 11.23
C LEU A 43 12.34 -6.94 10.97
N SER A 44 13.25 -7.37 11.85
CA SER A 44 13.82 -8.72 11.86
C SER A 44 14.41 -9.15 10.50
N ASN A 45 14.47 -10.46 10.24
CA ASN A 45 15.11 -11.08 9.07
C ASN A 45 14.43 -10.77 7.71
N GLU A 46 13.38 -9.96 7.71
CA GLU A 46 12.57 -9.64 6.54
C GLU A 46 12.86 -8.27 5.96
N GLN A 47 13.76 -7.50 6.60
CA GLN A 47 14.13 -6.16 6.16
C GLN A 47 15.30 -6.19 5.17
N LEU A 48 15.13 -5.49 4.05
CA LEU A 48 16.18 -5.16 3.09
C LEU A 48 16.77 -3.80 3.45
N SER A 49 18.09 -3.68 3.35
CA SER A 49 18.82 -2.49 3.81
C SER A 49 19.37 -1.62 2.68
N SER A 50 19.35 -2.12 1.44
CA SER A 50 19.84 -1.38 0.27
C SER A 50 18.98 -1.53 -0.97
N THR A 51 19.08 -0.56 -1.89
CA THR A 51 18.49 -0.64 -3.24
C THR A 51 18.96 -1.89 -3.98
N ARG A 52 20.22 -2.30 -3.80
CA ARG A 52 20.76 -3.50 -4.44
C ARG A 52 20.04 -4.75 -3.96
N ASP A 53 19.71 -4.83 -2.67
CA ASP A 53 18.95 -5.95 -2.13
C ASP A 53 17.52 -5.98 -2.66
N VAL A 54 16.91 -4.82 -2.87
CA VAL A 54 15.58 -4.72 -3.51
C VAL A 54 15.62 -5.24 -4.94
N ILE A 55 16.62 -4.84 -5.72
CA ILE A 55 16.81 -5.29 -7.10
C ILE A 55 17.06 -6.81 -7.12
N ASN A 56 17.93 -7.32 -6.25
CA ASN A 56 18.22 -8.76 -6.15
C ASN A 56 17.01 -9.58 -5.70
N TYR A 57 16.19 -9.01 -4.80
CA TYR A 57 14.96 -9.66 -4.35
C TYR A 57 13.95 -9.80 -5.49
N ASP A 58 13.92 -8.83 -6.40
CA ASP A 58 13.06 -8.79 -7.58
C ASP A 58 11.56 -8.95 -7.23
N PRO A 59 10.96 -8.00 -6.49
CA PRO A 59 9.54 -8.04 -6.14
C PRO A 59 8.63 -7.94 -7.36
N ASP A 60 7.50 -8.66 -7.32
CA ASP A 60 6.41 -8.53 -8.30
C ASP A 60 5.63 -7.22 -8.09
N ALA A 61 5.54 -6.75 -6.83
CA ALA A 61 4.90 -5.50 -6.48
C ALA A 61 5.53 -4.83 -5.25
N VAL A 62 5.53 -3.50 -5.25
CA VAL A 62 5.96 -2.63 -4.16
C VAL A 62 4.73 -1.91 -3.61
N ILE A 63 4.39 -2.18 -2.35
CA ILE A 63 3.24 -1.59 -1.66
C ILE A 63 3.69 -0.40 -0.82
N VAL A 64 3.07 0.76 -1.04
CA VAL A 64 3.55 2.05 -0.53
C VAL A 64 2.41 2.85 0.11
N PRO A 65 2.45 3.12 1.42
CA PRO A 65 1.48 4.01 2.09
C PRO A 65 1.77 5.51 1.91
N GLY A 66 2.93 5.84 1.34
CA GLY A 66 3.42 7.18 1.04
C GLY A 66 3.14 7.62 -0.40
N ASN A 67 3.64 8.81 -0.78
CA ASN A 67 3.36 9.45 -2.08
C ASN A 67 4.50 9.34 -3.09
N VAL A 68 5.59 8.66 -2.72
CA VAL A 68 6.81 8.52 -3.54
C VAL A 68 7.32 7.10 -3.42
N VAL A 69 7.86 6.60 -4.52
CA VAL A 69 8.55 5.32 -4.61
C VAL A 69 9.63 5.43 -5.69
N PRO A 70 10.80 4.81 -5.50
CA PRO A 70 11.80 4.72 -6.56
C PRO A 70 11.23 4.00 -7.79
N ASP A 71 11.28 4.66 -8.94
CA ASP A 71 10.78 4.17 -10.22
C ASP A 71 11.61 3.00 -10.77
N PHE A 72 12.92 3.02 -10.54
CA PHE A 72 13.87 1.99 -10.98
C PHE A 72 13.81 0.68 -10.18
N TRP A 73 13.05 0.61 -9.08
CA TRP A 73 12.83 -0.68 -8.43
C TRP A 73 11.97 -1.57 -9.34
N PRO A 74 12.15 -2.90 -9.34
CA PRO A 74 11.29 -3.79 -10.11
C PRO A 74 9.88 -3.91 -9.49
N GLY A 75 8.96 -4.49 -10.25
CA GLY A 75 7.58 -4.77 -9.83
C GLY A 75 6.61 -3.59 -9.95
N LEU A 76 5.31 -3.88 -9.88
CA LEU A 76 4.24 -2.89 -9.94
C LEU A 76 4.26 -1.97 -8.71
N LYS A 77 4.05 -0.68 -8.92
CA LYS A 77 4.00 0.33 -7.88
C LYS A 77 2.56 0.51 -7.42
N VAL A 78 2.27 0.06 -6.20
CA VAL A 78 0.92 0.07 -5.64
C VAL A 78 0.84 1.05 -4.48
N GLN A 79 0.03 2.09 -4.63
CA GLN A 79 -0.25 3.03 -3.55
C GLN A 79 -1.42 2.53 -2.70
N ILE A 80 -1.22 2.53 -1.38
CA ILE A 80 -2.28 2.38 -0.38
C ILE A 80 -2.35 3.65 0.50
N PHE A 81 -3.45 3.83 1.21
CA PHE A 81 -3.66 5.03 2.03
C PHE A 81 -3.63 4.71 3.51
N HIS A 82 -3.05 5.63 4.28
CA HIS A 82 -2.90 5.51 5.72
C HIS A 82 -4.00 6.20 6.53
N GLY A 83 -4.85 7.03 5.92
CA GLY A 83 -5.97 7.70 6.56
C GLY A 83 -7.30 7.49 5.82
N LEU A 84 -8.40 7.59 6.56
CA LEU A 84 -9.78 7.51 6.04
C LEU A 84 -10.28 8.85 5.45
N GLY A 85 -9.65 9.96 5.83
CA GLY A 85 -10.13 11.31 5.54
C GLY A 85 -9.47 11.99 4.35
N GLU A 86 -10.21 12.92 3.74
CA GLU A 86 -9.76 13.88 2.73
C GLU A 86 -8.91 15.00 3.33
N GLU A 87 -7.90 14.70 4.13
CA GLU A 87 -7.40 15.77 5.00
C GLU A 87 -6.53 16.82 4.30
N LYS A 88 -6.01 16.59 3.08
CA LYS A 88 -5.13 17.57 2.41
C LYS A 88 -5.27 17.55 0.88
N LYS A 89 -5.37 18.74 0.27
CA LYS A 89 -5.41 18.98 -1.21
C LYS A 89 -4.33 18.22 -2.01
N GLY A 90 -3.20 17.87 -1.37
CA GLY A 90 -2.10 17.14 -2.00
C GLY A 90 -2.33 15.63 -2.21
N HIS A 91 -3.39 15.03 -1.67
CA HIS A 91 -3.67 13.59 -1.78
C HIS A 91 -4.03 13.14 -3.21
N TYR A 92 -4.49 14.06 -4.04
CA TYR A 92 -4.94 13.78 -5.42
C TYR A 92 -3.90 14.15 -6.48
N ARG A 93 -2.67 14.48 -6.07
CA ARG A 93 -1.60 14.79 -7.02
C ARG A 93 -1.06 13.48 -7.59
N ILE A 94 -1.40 13.21 -8.85
CA ILE A 94 -0.82 12.11 -9.61
C ILE A 94 0.61 12.49 -9.98
N THR A 95 1.58 11.80 -9.39
CA THR A 95 3.01 12.03 -9.58
C THR A 95 3.61 11.14 -10.67
N GLY A 96 2.84 10.20 -11.22
CA GLY A 96 3.32 9.24 -12.23
C GLY A 96 4.11 8.06 -11.66
N PHE A 97 4.24 7.95 -10.33
CA PHE A 97 5.02 6.89 -9.70
C PHE A 97 4.27 5.57 -9.49
N PHE A 98 2.95 5.54 -9.67
CA PHE A 98 2.11 4.41 -9.28
C PHE A 98 1.31 3.86 -10.45
N ASP A 99 1.33 2.54 -10.59
CA ASP A 99 0.57 1.78 -11.57
C ASP A 99 -0.85 1.46 -11.06
N LEU A 100 -1.01 1.36 -9.74
CA LEU A 100 -2.29 1.01 -9.09
C LEU A 100 -2.50 1.82 -7.80
N TYR A 101 -3.68 2.41 -7.67
CA TYR A 101 -4.16 3.07 -6.47
C TYR A 101 -5.25 2.24 -5.80
N CYS A 102 -5.00 1.79 -4.57
CA CYS A 102 -5.93 1.03 -3.74
C CYS A 102 -6.60 1.94 -2.70
N THR A 103 -7.79 2.44 -3.01
CA THR A 103 -8.50 3.47 -2.24
C THR A 103 -9.28 2.87 -1.04
N PRO A 104 -9.38 3.61 0.09
CA PRO A 104 -9.98 3.10 1.32
C PRO A 104 -11.52 3.15 1.34
N GLY A 105 -12.16 3.88 0.42
CA GLY A 105 -13.62 4.03 0.39
C GLY A 105 -14.13 4.79 -0.83
N PRO A 106 -15.46 4.77 -1.05
CA PRO A 106 -16.10 5.12 -2.33
C PRO A 106 -15.85 6.57 -2.75
N VAL A 107 -15.88 7.51 -1.81
CA VAL A 107 -15.63 8.94 -2.09
C VAL A 107 -14.23 9.15 -2.68
N MET A 108 -13.21 8.51 -2.11
CA MET A 108 -11.85 8.58 -2.63
C MET A 108 -11.72 7.84 -3.96
N THR A 109 -12.35 6.67 -4.07
CA THR A 109 -12.40 5.88 -5.32
C THR A 109 -12.95 6.70 -6.49
N GLU A 110 -14.07 7.40 -6.28
CA GLU A 110 -14.70 8.23 -7.30
C GLU A 110 -13.76 9.34 -7.79
N ARG A 111 -13.11 10.04 -6.87
CA ARG A 111 -12.14 11.09 -7.23
C ARG A 111 -10.94 10.54 -8.01
N PHE A 112 -10.40 9.39 -7.60
CA PHE A 112 -9.31 8.74 -8.35
C PHE A 112 -9.76 8.24 -9.72
N ASN A 113 -11.00 7.80 -9.88
CA ASN A 113 -11.56 7.44 -11.19
C ASN A 113 -11.67 8.65 -12.12
N LEU A 114 -12.01 9.84 -11.60
CA LEU A 114 -11.98 11.08 -12.38
C LEU A 114 -10.55 11.43 -12.85
N LEU A 115 -9.56 11.25 -11.97
CA LEU A 115 -8.14 11.43 -12.31
C LEU A 115 -7.66 10.38 -13.32
N PHE A 116 -8.10 9.13 -13.18
CA PHE A 116 -7.81 8.06 -14.13
C PHE A 116 -8.32 8.42 -15.53
N LYS A 117 -9.57 8.89 -15.65
CA LYS A 117 -10.13 9.35 -16.95
C LYS A 117 -9.30 10.47 -17.58
N LYS A 118 -8.65 11.31 -16.78
CA LYS A 118 -7.81 12.41 -17.25
C LYS A 118 -6.41 11.98 -17.68
N HIS A 119 -5.79 11.05 -16.96
CA HIS A 119 -4.37 10.70 -17.14
C HIS A 119 -4.14 9.36 -17.85
N GLY A 120 -5.03 8.38 -17.67
CA GLY A 120 -5.00 7.07 -18.33
C GLY A 120 -3.82 6.15 -17.96
N SER A 121 -2.93 6.56 -17.06
CA SER A 121 -1.64 5.89 -16.83
C SER A 121 -1.60 4.94 -15.62
N PHE A 122 -2.70 4.77 -14.88
CA PHE A 122 -2.76 3.96 -13.65
C PHE A 122 -4.14 3.33 -13.46
N LEU A 123 -4.26 2.29 -12.64
CA LEU A 123 -5.55 1.69 -12.28
C LEU A 123 -6.02 2.16 -10.90
N VAL A 124 -7.34 2.06 -10.66
CA VAL A 124 -7.96 2.41 -9.37
C VAL A 124 -8.82 1.25 -8.89
N ARG A 125 -8.65 0.83 -7.64
CA ARG A 125 -9.47 -0.21 -7.00
C ARG A 125 -9.82 0.17 -5.58
N GLU A 126 -11.08 0.04 -5.21
CA GLU A 126 -11.52 0.20 -3.82
C GLU A 126 -11.20 -1.07 -3.04
N THR A 127 -10.37 -0.97 -2.01
CA THR A 127 -9.93 -2.11 -1.20
C THR A 127 -10.32 -1.99 0.27
N GLY A 128 -10.85 -0.85 0.71
CA GLY A 128 -11.03 -0.57 2.12
C GLY A 128 -9.74 -0.13 2.80
N TRP A 129 -9.82 0.18 4.10
CA TRP A 129 -8.67 0.62 4.89
C TRP A 129 -8.07 -0.56 5.67
N PRO A 130 -6.84 -1.03 5.34
CA PRO A 130 -6.27 -2.23 5.94
C PRO A 130 -6.20 -2.21 7.46
N LYS A 131 -6.08 -1.02 8.08
CA LYS A 131 -6.05 -0.89 9.54
C LYS A 131 -7.34 -1.37 10.20
N LEU A 132 -8.48 -1.29 9.50
CA LEU A 132 -9.76 -1.82 9.99
C LEU A 132 -9.78 -3.34 10.07
N ASP A 133 -8.98 -4.04 9.25
CA ASP A 133 -8.92 -5.51 9.24
C ASP A 133 -8.53 -6.07 10.61
N GLN A 134 -7.79 -5.31 11.42
CA GLN A 134 -7.41 -5.68 12.78
C GLN A 134 -8.62 -5.73 13.73
N PHE A 135 -9.65 -4.92 13.48
CA PHE A 135 -10.86 -4.85 14.29
C PHE A 135 -11.93 -5.87 13.88
N TYR A 136 -11.93 -6.29 12.61
CA TYR A 136 -12.96 -7.18 12.04
C TYR A 136 -12.63 -8.68 12.13
N GLY A 137 -11.75 -9.09 13.06
CA GLY A 137 -11.35 -10.47 13.35
C GLY A 137 -12.15 -11.55 12.60
N HIS A 138 -11.58 -12.05 11.51
CA HIS A 138 -12.10 -13.20 10.76
C HIS A 138 -13.58 -13.16 10.31
N ARG A 139 -14.19 -11.99 10.08
CA ARG A 139 -15.46 -11.94 9.34
C ARG A 139 -15.23 -11.74 7.85
N SER A 140 -15.81 -12.62 7.03
CA SER A 140 -15.73 -12.54 5.56
C SER A 140 -16.23 -11.17 5.08
N LEU A 141 -15.40 -10.46 4.30
CA LEU A 141 -15.62 -9.10 3.78
C LEU A 141 -17.01 -8.85 3.15
N GLN A 142 -17.68 -9.90 2.68
CA GLN A 142 -19.03 -9.81 2.11
C GLN A 142 -20.12 -9.43 3.13
N LYS A 143 -19.93 -9.71 4.42
CA LYS A 143 -20.95 -9.40 5.46
C LYS A 143 -20.85 -7.96 6.00
N CYS A 144 -19.65 -7.40 6.13
CA CYS A 144 -19.48 -6.07 6.73
C CYS A 144 -19.92 -4.91 5.82
N LYS A 145 -20.00 -5.10 4.50
CA LYS A 145 -20.46 -4.05 3.57
C LYS A 145 -21.97 -3.75 3.65
N LYS A 146 -22.77 -4.59 4.32
CA LYS A 146 -24.22 -4.39 4.49
C LYS A 146 -24.61 -3.64 5.76
N GLU A 147 -23.71 -3.48 6.72
CA GLU A 147 -24.05 -2.94 8.05
C GLU A 147 -23.73 -1.44 8.20
N ILE A 148 -23.16 -0.80 7.16
CA ILE A 148 -22.75 0.62 7.21
C ILE A 148 -23.26 1.39 5.96
N GLY A 149 -24.37 0.93 5.39
CA GLY A 149 -25.10 1.61 4.30
C GLY A 149 -26.47 2.04 4.77
#